data_AF-A0A7S3GS84-F1
#
_entry.id   AF-A0A7S3GS84-F1
#
_cell.length_a   1.000
_cell.length_b   1.000
_cell.length_c   1.000
_cell.angle_alpha   90.00
_cell.angle_beta   90.00
_cell.angle_gamma   90.00
#
_symmetry.space_group_name_H-M   'P 1'
#
loop_
_entity.id
_entity.type
_entity.pdbx_description
1 polymer ?
#
loop_
_entity_poly.entity_id
_entity_poly.type
_entity_poly.pdbx_seq_one_letter_code
_entity_poly.pdbx_strand_id
1 'polypeptide(L)'
;LDSNTEVSAFRGSANADYQMNGQDGDEWMVYSDAMQMGRFNSIMDSSLVFSPFVLLFAKAIMIDEKKGEIRFDKWYAFIEVGPWVKELLDLRKKVMPTFKECIGARDLSSYPQELCDRIAKWCC
;
A
#
# COMPACT_ATOMS: atom_id res chain seq x y z
N LEU A 1 -11.21 9.08 16.69
CA LEU A 1 -11.83 7.99 15.91
C LEU A 1 -11.11 6.72 16.30
N ASP A 2 -11.85 5.66 16.67
CA ASP A 2 -11.21 4.36 16.89
C ASP A 2 -10.69 3.83 15.55
N SER A 3 -9.58 3.09 15.58
CA SER A 3 -8.91 2.55 14.36
C SER A 3 -9.77 1.57 13.52
N ASN A 4 -10.99 1.27 13.97
CA ASN A 4 -11.95 0.39 13.29
C ASN A 4 -13.19 1.14 12.79
N THR A 5 -13.27 2.45 12.97
CA THR A 5 -14.40 3.23 12.44
C THR A 5 -14.20 3.43 10.94
N GLU A 6 -15.16 2.96 10.15
CA GLU A 6 -15.15 3.14 8.70
C GLU A 6 -15.17 4.63 8.33
N VAL A 7 -14.37 4.98 7.32
CA VAL A 7 -14.22 6.33 6.78
C VAL A 7 -14.43 6.29 5.28
N SER A 8 -14.88 7.41 4.71
CA SER A 8 -15.13 7.54 3.27
C SER A 8 -14.64 8.89 2.77
N ALA A 9 -14.38 9.02 1.47
CA ALA A 9 -14.03 10.31 0.88
C ALA A 9 -15.14 11.36 1.12
N PHE A 10 -14.75 12.60 1.37
CA PHE A 10 -15.69 13.72 1.49
C PHE A 10 -16.49 13.88 0.18
N ARG A 11 -17.82 13.99 0.29
CA ARG A 11 -18.71 14.14 -0.87
C ARG A 11 -18.44 15.48 -1.58
N GLY A 12 -18.03 15.41 -2.84
CA GLY A 12 -17.58 16.57 -3.63
C GLY A 12 -16.05 16.71 -3.73
N SER A 13 -15.29 15.76 -3.18
CA SER A 13 -13.88 15.60 -3.52
C SER A 13 -13.72 14.77 -4.80
N ALA A 14 -12.61 14.97 -5.52
CA ALA A 14 -12.31 14.20 -6.73
C ALA A 14 -12.34 12.68 -6.49
N ASN A 15 -11.93 12.22 -5.30
CA ASN A 15 -11.91 10.81 -4.93
C ASN A 15 -13.28 10.27 -4.50
N ALA A 16 -14.23 11.13 -4.14
CA ALA A 16 -15.62 10.71 -3.91
C ALA A 16 -16.39 10.55 -5.22
N ASP A 17 -16.04 11.35 -6.23
CA ASP A 17 -16.60 11.27 -7.57
C ASP A 17 -15.89 10.21 -8.43
N TYR A 18 -14.71 9.75 -8.00
CA TYR A 18 -13.98 8.67 -8.62
C TYR A 18 -14.76 7.35 -8.49
N GLN A 19 -15.30 6.88 -9.61
CA GLN A 19 -15.80 5.52 -9.73
C GLN A 19 -14.61 4.57 -9.88
N MET A 20 -14.38 3.74 -8.87
CA MET A 20 -13.44 2.62 -9.00
C MET A 20 -13.93 1.73 -10.15
N ASN A 21 -13.17 1.69 -11.24
CA ASN A 21 -13.44 0.84 -12.40
C ASN A 21 -12.74 -0.53 -12.29
N GLY A 22 -12.26 -0.89 -11.08
CA GLY A 22 -11.54 -2.14 -10.79
C GLY A 22 -12.26 -3.04 -9.79
N GLN A 23 -11.62 -4.13 -9.37
CA GLN A 23 -12.13 -4.96 -8.28
C GLN A 23 -11.71 -4.35 -6.94
N ASP A 24 -12.53 -4.56 -5.91
CA ASP A 24 -12.18 -4.18 -4.54
C ASP A 24 -10.81 -4.77 -4.19
N GLY A 25 -9.88 -3.89 -3.80
CA GLY A 25 -8.51 -4.29 -3.48
C GLY A 25 -7.50 -4.22 -4.62
N ASP A 26 -7.84 -3.64 -5.78
CA ASP A 26 -6.85 -3.21 -6.80
C ASP A 26 -6.29 -1.81 -6.49
N GLU A 27 -7.15 -0.94 -5.97
CA GLU A 27 -6.88 0.46 -5.64
C GLU A 27 -7.26 0.73 -4.18
N TRP A 28 -6.44 1.54 -3.52
CA TRP A 28 -6.58 1.87 -2.12
C TRP A 28 -6.56 3.37 -1.94
N MET A 29 -7.33 3.86 -0.97
CA MET A 29 -7.30 5.25 -0.57
C MET A 29 -6.43 5.40 0.68
N VAL A 30 -5.31 6.09 0.54
CA VAL A 30 -4.47 6.49 1.68
C VAL A 30 -4.79 7.93 2.05
N TYR A 31 -4.85 8.19 3.36
CA TYR A 31 -5.21 9.48 3.91
C TYR A 31 -4.40 9.76 5.17
N SER A 32 -4.18 11.05 5.47
CA SER A 32 -3.50 11.47 6.69
C SER A 32 -4.47 11.61 7.87
N ASP A 33 -5.65 12.18 7.61
CA ASP A 33 -6.64 12.51 8.63
C ASP A 33 -8.07 12.30 8.12
N ALA A 34 -8.99 12.07 9.06
CA ALA A 34 -10.42 12.03 8.81
C ALA A 34 -11.16 12.91 9.84
N MET A 35 -12.18 13.62 9.38
CA MET A 35 -13.04 14.47 10.21
C MET A 35 -14.43 13.88 10.34
N GLN A 36 -15.00 13.92 11.53
CA GLN A 36 -16.41 13.59 11.74
C GLN A 36 -17.28 14.78 11.30
N MET A 37 -18.03 14.62 10.22
CA MET A 37 -18.99 15.60 9.72
C MET A 37 -20.42 15.09 9.92
N GLY A 38 -21.05 15.52 11.01
CA GLY A 38 -22.37 15.05 11.41
C GLY A 38 -22.34 13.55 11.74
N ARG A 39 -23.02 12.75 10.92
CA ARG A 39 -23.09 11.28 11.08
C ARG A 39 -21.99 10.51 10.35
N PHE A 40 -21.21 11.18 9.48
CA PHE A 40 -20.22 10.53 8.63
C PHE A 40 -18.80 10.86 9.09
N ASN A 41 -17.87 9.92 8.88
CA ASN A 41 -16.44 10.19 8.99
C ASN A 41 -15.88 10.36 7.58
N SER A 42 -15.41 11.57 7.30
CA SER A 42 -15.02 12.01 5.98
C SER A 42 -13.52 12.26 5.91
N ILE A 43 -12.90 11.66 4.91
CA ILE A 43 -11.53 11.92 4.52
C ILE A 43 -11.52 13.19 3.68
N MET A 44 -10.76 14.19 4.12
CA MET A 44 -10.67 15.49 3.45
C MET A 44 -9.57 15.53 2.38
N ASP A 45 -8.47 14.83 2.65
CA ASP A 45 -7.32 14.71 1.76
C ASP A 45 -6.94 13.24 1.63
N SER A 46 -6.86 12.77 0.39
CA SER A 46 -6.45 11.41 0.09
C SER A 46 -5.77 11.28 -1.25
N SER A 47 -4.96 10.23 -1.35
CA SER A 47 -4.35 9.79 -2.60
C SER A 47 -4.79 8.36 -2.90
N LEU A 48 -4.99 8.08 -4.19
CA LEU A 48 -5.17 6.72 -4.67
C LEU A 48 -3.80 6.06 -4.82
N VAL A 49 -3.68 4.82 -4.34
CA VAL A 49 -2.49 4.00 -4.49
C VAL A 49 -2.87 2.58 -4.91
N PHE A 50 -2.05 1.98 -5.76
CA PHE A 50 -2.27 0.61 -6.22
C PHE A 50 -1.76 -0.42 -5.20
N SER A 51 -2.34 -1.61 -5.24
CA SER A 51 -1.97 -2.74 -4.39
C SER A 51 -0.48 -3.08 -4.33
N PRO A 52 0.30 -3.04 -5.44
CA PRO A 52 1.74 -3.29 -5.37
C PRO A 52 2.47 -2.39 -4.36
N PHE A 53 2.06 -1.12 -4.25
CA PHE A 53 2.63 -0.16 -3.31
C PHE A 53 2.23 -0.49 -1.87
N VAL A 54 0.95 -0.76 -1.63
CA VAL A 54 0.44 -1.16 -0.30
C VAL A 54 1.16 -2.41 0.19
N LEU A 55 1.27 -3.42 -0.65
CA LEU A 55 1.93 -4.68 -0.30
C LEU A 55 3.43 -4.52 -0.05
N LEU A 56 4.11 -3.60 -0.74
CA LEU A 56 5.53 -3.34 -0.53
C LEU A 56 5.80 -2.68 0.83
N PHE A 57 4.91 -1.78 1.28
CA PHE A 57 5.11 -0.98 2.49
C PHE A 57 4.24 -1.37 3.70
N ALA A 58 3.33 -2.33 3.57
CA ALA A 58 2.55 -2.88 4.69
C ALA A 58 3.46 -3.33 5.83
N LYS A 59 3.01 -3.18 7.09
CA LYS A 59 3.87 -3.50 8.24
C LYS A 59 4.13 -5.00 8.35
N ALA A 60 3.09 -5.82 8.21
CA ALA A 60 3.20 -7.27 8.18
C ALA A 60 2.51 -7.83 6.94
N ILE A 61 3.13 -8.85 6.34
CA ILE A 61 2.57 -9.61 5.23
C ILE A 61 2.73 -11.11 5.52
N MET A 62 1.71 -11.88 5.18
CA MET A 62 1.74 -13.33 5.19
C MET A 62 1.04 -13.82 3.92
N ILE A 63 1.68 -14.73 3.21
CA ILE A 63 1.17 -15.32 1.99
C ILE A 63 1.02 -16.82 2.23
N ASP A 64 -0.21 -17.33 2.10
CA ASP A 64 -0.49 -18.76 2.14
C ASP A 64 -0.64 -19.25 0.70
N GLU A 65 0.48 -19.72 0.13
CA GLU A 65 0.52 -20.21 -1.25
C GLU A 65 -0.39 -21.42 -1.49
N LYS A 66 -0.70 -22.21 -0.46
CA LYS A 66 -1.57 -23.39 -0.60
C LYS A 66 -3.03 -22.99 -0.75
N LYS A 67 -3.43 -21.93 -0.06
CA LYS A 67 -4.81 -21.41 -0.13
C LYS A 67 -4.98 -20.33 -1.19
N GLY A 68 -3.89 -19.79 -1.73
CA GLY A 68 -3.95 -18.63 -2.62
C GLY A 68 -4.44 -17.40 -1.88
N GLU A 69 -3.88 -17.14 -0.69
CA GLU A 69 -4.34 -16.07 0.20
C GLU A 69 -3.19 -15.14 0.56
N ILE A 70 -3.51 -13.85 0.67
CA ILE A 70 -2.63 -12.84 1.25
C ILE A 70 -3.30 -12.20 2.46
N ARG A 71 -2.52 -12.04 3.53
CA ARG A 71 -2.88 -11.24 4.70
C ARG A 71 -1.85 -10.15 4.86
N PHE A 72 -2.30 -8.92 5.03
CA PHE A 72 -1.43 -7.82 5.37
C PHE A 72 -2.09 -6.93 6.41
N ASP A 73 -1.37 -6.64 7.48
CA ASP A 73 -1.88 -5.93 8.65
C ASP A 73 -3.23 -6.49 9.16
N LYS A 74 -4.34 -5.77 8.98
CA LYS A 74 -5.70 -6.21 9.35
C LYS A 74 -6.54 -6.68 8.15
N TRP A 75 -5.95 -6.74 6.96
CA TRP A 75 -6.62 -7.04 5.70
C TRP A 75 -6.30 -8.44 5.19
N TYR A 76 -7.20 -8.94 4.36
CA TYR A 76 -7.14 -10.26 3.75
C TYR A 76 -7.74 -10.23 2.35
N ALA A 77 -7.12 -10.96 1.42
CA ALA A 77 -7.64 -11.18 0.08
C ALA A 77 -7.21 -12.55 -0.47
N PHE A 78 -7.96 -13.06 -1.45
CA PHE A 78 -7.53 -14.16 -2.30
C PHE A 78 -6.67 -13.61 -3.44
N ILE A 79 -5.66 -14.38 -3.83
CA ILE A 79 -4.70 -13.99 -4.87
C ILE A 79 -4.38 -15.16 -5.79
N GLU A 80 -4.02 -14.85 -7.02
CA GLU A 80 -3.33 -15.80 -7.88
C GLU A 80 -1.85 -15.86 -7.49
N VAL A 81 -1.39 -17.02 -7.05
CA VAL A 81 0.02 -17.23 -6.68
C VAL A 81 0.87 -17.29 -7.94
N GLY A 82 1.95 -16.51 -7.99
CA GLY A 82 2.84 -16.47 -9.15
C GLY A 82 4.25 -15.97 -8.81
N PRO A 83 5.10 -15.78 -9.84
CA PRO A 83 6.48 -15.30 -9.66
C PRO A 83 6.58 -13.97 -8.91
N TRP A 84 5.52 -13.14 -9.01
CA TRP A 84 5.42 -11.86 -8.32
C TRP A 84 5.53 -11.98 -6.80
N VAL A 85 5.09 -13.09 -6.20
CA VAL A 85 5.17 -13.32 -4.75
C VAL A 85 6.63 -13.34 -4.29
N LYS A 86 7.49 -14.02 -5.04
CA LYS A 86 8.93 -14.09 -4.73
C LYS A 86 9.58 -12.73 -4.89
N GLU A 87 9.21 -11.99 -5.94
CA GLU A 87 9.72 -10.64 -6.18
C GLU A 87 9.31 -9.69 -5.04
N LEU A 88 8.04 -9.69 -4.65
CA LEU A 88 7.53 -8.88 -3.53
C LEU A 88 8.30 -9.18 -2.23
N LEU A 89 8.48 -10.46 -1.90
CA LEU A 89 9.18 -10.84 -0.68
C LEU A 89 10.67 -10.50 -0.72
N ASP A 90 11.32 -10.56 -1.89
CA ASP A 90 12.71 -10.13 -2.07
C ASP A 90 12.85 -8.61 -1.94
N LEU A 91 11.97 -7.85 -2.61
CA LEU A 91 11.93 -6.38 -2.50
C LEU A 91 11.72 -5.96 -1.04
N ARG A 92 10.73 -6.52 -0.34
CA ARG A 92 10.47 -6.20 1.08
C ARG A 92 11.67 -6.46 1.98
N LYS A 93 12.50 -7.46 1.69
CA LYS A 93 13.74 -7.75 2.43
C LYS A 93 14.86 -6.75 2.17
N LYS A 94 14.84 -6.05 1.03
CA LYS A 94 15.93 -5.16 0.60
C LYS A 94 15.59 -3.69 0.75
N VAL A 95 14.40 -3.26 0.33
CA VAL A 95 14.02 -1.85 0.18
C VAL A 95 14.22 -1.04 1.46
N MET A 96 13.52 -1.39 2.55
CA MET A 96 13.58 -0.63 3.80
C MET A 96 14.90 -0.81 4.57
N PRO A 97 15.52 -2.00 4.64
CA PRO A 97 16.84 -2.16 5.24
C PRO A 97 17.92 -1.33 4.55
N THR A 98 18.01 -1.39 3.21
CA THR A 98 18.98 -0.57 2.46
C THR A 98 18.71 0.91 2.62
N PHE A 99 17.44 1.32 2.64
CA PHE A 99 17.07 2.73 2.84
C PHE A 99 17.50 3.23 4.22
N LYS A 100 17.31 2.41 5.25
CA LYS A 100 17.76 2.69 6.62
C LYS A 100 19.28 2.84 6.69
N GLU A 101 20.03 2.00 5.99
CA GLU A 101 21.50 2.09 5.93
C GLU A 101 21.94 3.41 5.28
N CYS A 102 21.38 3.75 4.12
CA CYS A 102 21.69 5.00 3.41
C CYS A 102 21.35 6.25 4.25
N ILE A 103 20.19 6.27 4.92
CA ILE A 103 19.83 7.35 5.85
C ILE A 103 20.81 7.43 7.03
N GLY A 104 21.15 6.29 7.62
CA GLY A 104 22.08 6.22 8.75
C GLY A 104 23.47 6.76 8.38
N ALA A 105 23.92 6.46 7.15
CA ALA A 105 25.15 6.99 6.57
C ALA A 105 25.03 8.46 6.10
N ARG A 106 23.82 9.01 6.08
CA ARG A 106 23.49 10.34 5.51
C ARG A 106 23.87 10.46 4.03
N ASP A 107 23.80 9.36 3.30
CA ASP A 107 24.12 9.29 1.87
C ASP A 107 23.02 8.55 1.11
N LEU A 108 21.97 9.27 0.72
CA LEU A 108 20.90 8.72 -0.11
C LEU A 108 21.35 8.47 -1.56
N SER A 109 22.45 9.09 -2.01
CA SER A 109 22.98 8.86 -3.36
C SER A 109 23.59 7.47 -3.51
N SER A 110 23.96 6.84 -2.39
CA SER A 110 24.42 5.45 -2.35
C SER A 110 23.31 4.40 -2.51
N TYR A 111 22.03 4.81 -2.53
CA TYR A 111 20.94 3.86 -2.67
C TYR A 111 21.02 3.14 -4.02
N PRO A 112 20.96 1.79 -4.08
CA PRO A 112 21.22 1.06 -5.30
C PRO A 112 20.21 1.38 -6.42
N GLN A 113 20.71 1.87 -7.55
CA GLN A 113 19.86 2.20 -8.71
C GLN A 113 19.09 0.98 -9.22
N GLU A 114 19.72 -0.20 -9.24
CA GLU A 114 19.05 -1.45 -9.63
C GLU A 114 17.80 -1.73 -8.77
N LEU A 115 17.86 -1.40 -7.46
CA LEU A 115 16.74 -1.58 -6.56
C LEU A 115 15.64 -0.55 -6.84
N CYS A 116 15.99 0.70 -7.14
CA CYS A 116 15.03 1.72 -7.61
C CYS A 116 14.30 1.25 -8.88
N ASP A 117 15.02 0.72 -9.86
CA ASP A 117 14.45 0.29 -11.13
C ASP A 117 13.49 -0.90 -10.93
N ARG A 118 13.83 -1.82 -10.02
CA ARG A 118 12.95 -2.94 -9.66
C ARG A 118 11.69 -2.47 -8.92
N ILE A 119 11.80 -1.50 -8.00
CA ILE A 119 10.63 -0.90 -7.35
C ILE A 119 9.74 -0.21 -8.39
N ALA A 120 10.33 0.57 -9.30
CA ALA A 120 9.58 1.27 -10.34
C ALA A 120 8.83 0.27 -11.22
N LYS A 121 9.49 -0.81 -11.65
CA LYS A 121 8.86 -1.89 -12.42
C LYS A 121 7.79 -2.66 -11.64
N TRP A 122 7.92 -2.75 -10.32
CA TRP A 122 6.93 -3.41 -9.46
C TRP A 122 5.65 -2.57 -9.31
N CYS A 123 5.79 -1.24 -9.26
CA CYS A 123 4.71 -0.30 -9.00
C CYS A 123 4.01 0.22 -10.27
N CYS A 124 4.55 -0.07 -11.47
CA CYS A 124 4.05 0.36 -12.78
C CYS A 124 3.59 -0.84 -13.61
#